data_AF-A0A1C7GTW1-F1
#
_entry.id   AF-A0A1C7GTW1-F1
#
_cell.length_a   1.000
_cell.length_b   1.000
_cell.length_c   1.000
_cell.angle_alpha   90.00
_cell.angle_beta   90.00
_cell.angle_gamma   90.00
#
_symmetry.space_group_name_H-M   'P 1'
#
loop_
_entity.id
_entity.type
_entity.pdbx_description
1 polymer ?
#
loop_
_entity_poly.entity_id
_entity_poly.type
_entity_poly.pdbx_seq_one_letter_code
_entity_poly.pdbx_strand_id
1 'polypeptide(L)'
;MLYTYLYCFFIYAFLGWCAEVLYAAAVEKRFVNRGFLNGPVCPIYGVGVALIALLMGPFSGNLLALFIGSMILGSALEWTAGFLLEKIFRQKWWDYSNEPHNLNGYVCLKFSVLWGFAGAVVVRFIVPSTSRLAHLMPQPLGWVLLAVLGGLLIADLSVTVVSIIGLNRKLKMLDLVAARLKADSDKLGKGLFEHAASAKKRAEVMQLDAEKLHERYEQALHSNVLHRRLLKAFPDLKSLRHNEQLEALRESIDVFRRKSRDASIRRNQAAIEAYEPHLNEGQEKPFGYMICYEKLFWIFMAGNVVGCFLETVYALILPPHQFELRVSVVLGPFILVYGFGAVAITLFLRRMYNQRDVLIFIASMVVGATFEYFCSFVQQAAFGTVSWEYSDSPFNVGGRTNLMYSVFWGILGLVWVKDLYPVVSRRIERTPKKLGRALTVFFTVFMAVDMAVSAGAVYRQYERVDGVPATNSVQEFFDRTFPDEVLKVIYPHMQYVGKPELPEKLRENQAIPEPAQ
;
A
#
# COMPACT_ATOMS: atom_id res chain seq x y z
N MET A 1 2.90 0.29 43.16
CA MET A 1 3.63 -0.97 42.86
C MET A 1 3.01 -1.73 41.70
N LEU A 2 1.82 -2.32 41.82
CA LEU A 2 1.17 -3.07 40.72
C LEU A 2 1.05 -2.25 39.41
N TYR A 3 0.60 -1.01 39.53
CA TYR A 3 0.50 -0.07 38.40
C TYR A 3 1.80 0.05 37.59
N THR A 4 2.94 0.22 38.27
CA THR A 4 4.26 0.32 37.65
C THR A 4 4.66 -0.96 36.93
N TYR A 5 4.39 -2.13 37.51
CA TYR A 5 4.70 -3.43 36.88
C TYR A 5 3.83 -3.72 35.64
N LEU A 6 2.57 -3.28 35.61
CA LEU A 6 1.72 -3.39 34.42
C LEU A 6 2.25 -2.54 33.26
N TYR A 7 2.68 -1.30 33.55
CA TYR A 7 3.33 -0.46 32.54
C TYR A 7 4.66 -1.04 32.08
N CYS A 8 5.48 -1.56 33.00
CA CYS A 8 6.68 -2.30 32.65
C CYS A 8 6.32 -3.44 31.67
N PHE A 9 5.35 -4.30 32.00
CA PHE A 9 4.95 -5.38 31.12
C PHE A 9 4.67 -4.91 29.68
N PHE A 10 3.84 -3.88 29.48
CA PHE A 10 3.49 -3.41 28.13
C PHE A 10 4.68 -2.76 27.41
N ILE A 11 5.45 -1.92 28.11
CA ILE A 11 6.62 -1.24 27.52
C ILE A 11 7.65 -2.27 27.08
N TYR A 12 7.97 -3.26 27.92
CA TYR A 12 8.98 -4.26 27.58
C TYR A 12 8.47 -5.34 26.63
N ALA A 13 7.16 -5.63 26.62
CA ALA A 13 6.58 -6.46 25.57
C ALA A 13 6.72 -5.78 24.19
N PHE A 14 6.53 -4.46 24.13
CA PHE A 14 6.73 -3.67 22.91
C PHE A 14 8.22 -3.53 22.53
N LEU A 15 9.09 -3.22 23.49
CA LEU A 15 10.53 -3.11 23.21
C LEU A 15 11.15 -4.46 22.81
N GLY A 16 10.71 -5.55 23.43
CA GLY A 16 11.09 -6.90 23.01
C GLY A 16 10.64 -7.21 21.59
N TRP A 17 9.42 -6.82 21.23
CA TRP A 17 8.96 -6.89 19.84
C TRP A 17 9.83 -6.07 18.88
N CYS A 18 10.17 -4.82 19.24
CA CYS A 18 11.07 -3.99 18.44
C CYS A 18 12.44 -4.66 18.24
N ALA A 19 13.02 -5.24 19.30
CA ALA A 19 14.32 -5.91 19.23
C ALA A 19 14.28 -7.11 18.27
N GLU A 20 13.24 -7.93 18.34
CA GLU A 20 13.03 -9.07 17.44
C GLU A 20 12.84 -8.65 15.98
N VAL A 21 12.05 -7.60 15.74
CA VAL A 21 11.84 -7.06 14.40
C VAL A 21 13.13 -6.48 13.83
N LEU A 22 13.92 -5.76 14.64
CA LEU A 22 15.22 -5.22 14.24
C LEU A 22 16.22 -6.34 13.95
N TYR A 23 16.27 -7.38 14.79
CA TYR A 23 17.09 -8.56 14.56
C TYR A 23 16.71 -9.26 13.25
N ALA A 24 15.41 -9.49 13.01
CA ALA A 24 14.93 -10.06 11.76
C ALA A 24 15.23 -9.16 10.54
N ALA A 25 15.13 -7.84 10.69
CA ALA A 25 15.47 -6.90 9.63
C ALA A 25 16.97 -6.90 9.31
N ALA A 26 17.84 -7.02 10.32
CA ALA A 26 19.29 -7.06 10.14
C ALA A 26 19.76 -8.39 9.53
N VAL A 27 19.26 -9.52 10.04
CA VAL A 27 19.70 -10.87 9.61
C VAL A 27 18.99 -11.31 8.33
N GLU A 28 17.67 -11.16 8.26
CA GLU A 28 16.87 -11.66 7.12
C GLU A 28 16.66 -10.60 6.03
N LYS A 29 17.13 -9.36 6.23
CA LYS A 29 16.98 -8.23 5.30
C LYS A 29 15.52 -7.93 4.93
N ARG A 30 14.58 -8.23 5.81
CA ARG A 30 13.14 -8.03 5.59
C ARG A 30 12.42 -7.64 6.86
N PHE A 31 11.42 -6.78 6.73
CA PHE A 31 10.50 -6.52 7.83
C PHE A 31 9.55 -7.71 8.03
N VAL A 32 9.57 -8.26 9.24
CA VAL A 32 8.68 -9.33 9.67
C VAL A 32 8.14 -8.93 11.02
N ASN A 33 6.81 -8.95 11.17
CA ASN A 33 6.20 -8.86 12.49
C ASN A 33 6.55 -10.12 13.29
N ARG A 34 7.56 -10.00 14.17
CA ARG A 34 8.10 -11.08 14.99
C ARG A 34 7.42 -11.04 16.35
N GLY A 35 6.85 -12.17 16.77
CA GLY A 35 6.10 -12.27 18.02
C GLY A 35 4.97 -13.27 17.89
N PHE A 36 4.49 -13.83 18.99
CA PHE A 36 3.38 -14.80 18.93
C PHE A 36 2.06 -14.13 18.52
N LEU A 37 1.80 -12.94 19.07
CA LEU A 37 0.59 -12.13 18.84
C LEU A 37 0.65 -11.33 17.55
N ASN A 38 -0.49 -10.80 17.07
CA ASN A 38 -0.57 -10.03 15.82
C ASN A 38 -0.14 -8.56 15.98
N GLY A 39 -0.35 -7.99 17.17
CA GLY A 39 0.09 -6.66 17.55
C GLY A 39 1.58 -6.60 17.86
N PRO A 40 2.11 -5.38 18.07
CA PRO A 40 3.53 -5.14 18.32
C PRO A 40 3.92 -5.46 19.78
N VAL A 41 3.56 -6.64 20.27
CA VAL A 41 3.79 -7.05 21.66
C VAL A 41 4.27 -8.48 21.72
N CYS A 42 5.37 -8.69 22.45
CA CYS A 42 5.91 -10.00 22.76
C CYS A 42 5.78 -10.26 24.27
N PRO A 43 4.73 -10.97 24.72
CA PRO A 43 4.42 -11.11 26.15
C PRO A 43 5.56 -11.72 26.98
N ILE A 44 6.35 -12.63 26.42
CA ILE A 44 7.48 -13.26 27.12
C ILE A 44 8.49 -12.24 27.65
N TYR A 45 8.79 -11.18 26.89
CA TYR A 45 9.70 -10.12 27.33
C TYR A 45 9.06 -9.26 28.42
N GLY A 46 7.77 -8.94 28.28
CA GLY A 46 7.02 -8.21 29.30
C GLY A 46 6.95 -8.96 30.64
N VAL A 47 6.59 -10.25 30.61
CA VAL A 47 6.55 -11.11 31.80
C VAL A 47 7.95 -11.30 32.38
N GLY A 48 8.95 -11.57 31.54
CA GLY A 48 10.34 -11.78 31.98
C GLY A 48 10.89 -10.58 32.72
N VAL A 49 10.73 -9.38 32.15
CA VAL A 49 11.17 -8.16 32.80
C VAL A 49 10.38 -7.88 34.09
N ALA A 50 9.06 -8.08 34.09
CA ALA A 50 8.26 -7.89 35.29
C ALA A 50 8.68 -8.86 36.43
N LEU A 51 8.94 -10.13 36.12
CA LEU A 51 9.40 -11.13 37.07
C LEU A 51 10.80 -10.83 37.59
N ILE A 52 11.73 -10.49 36.70
CA ILE A 52 13.11 -10.12 37.08
C ILE A 52 13.07 -8.86 37.94
N ALA A 53 12.29 -7.83 37.57
CA ALA A 53 12.15 -6.61 38.36
C ALA A 53 11.60 -6.88 39.77
N LEU A 54 10.58 -7.75 39.87
CA LEU A 54 9.95 -8.10 41.13
C LEU A 54 10.90 -8.90 42.04
N LEU A 55 11.58 -9.91 41.51
CA LEU A 55 12.37 -10.86 42.30
C LEU A 55 13.81 -10.39 42.53
N MET A 56 14.43 -9.74 41.54
CA MET A 56 15.82 -9.29 41.58
C MET A 56 15.98 -7.84 42.05
N GLY A 57 14.89 -7.07 42.18
CA GLY A 57 14.89 -5.69 42.69
C GLY A 57 15.67 -5.51 44.01
N PRO A 58 15.48 -6.38 45.04
CA PRO A 58 16.22 -6.30 46.29
C PRO A 58 17.74 -6.49 46.13
N PHE A 59 18.18 -7.17 45.06
CA PHE A 59 19.59 -7.46 44.78
C PHE A 59 20.24 -6.45 43.82
N SER A 60 19.58 -5.32 43.55
CA SER A 60 20.04 -4.28 42.60
C SER A 60 21.48 -3.78 42.83
N GLY A 61 22.00 -3.88 44.06
CA GLY A 61 23.38 -3.50 44.40
C GLY A 61 24.46 -4.53 44.03
N ASN A 62 24.11 -5.80 43.77
CA ASN A 62 25.08 -6.85 43.47
C ASN A 62 24.93 -7.35 42.03
N LEU A 63 25.87 -6.93 41.16
CA LEU A 63 25.81 -7.22 39.73
C LEU A 63 25.88 -8.72 39.41
N LEU A 64 26.63 -9.50 40.18
CA LEU A 64 26.75 -10.94 39.98
C LEU A 64 25.44 -11.65 40.34
N ALA A 65 24.81 -11.25 41.45
CA ALA A 65 23.50 -11.77 41.85
C ALA A 65 22.42 -11.44 40.81
N LEU A 66 22.41 -10.21 40.29
CA LEU A 66 21.51 -9.80 39.20
C LEU A 66 21.73 -10.63 37.94
N PHE A 67 22.99 -10.83 37.54
CA PHE A 67 23.32 -11.57 36.33
C PHE A 67 22.89 -13.03 36.43
N ILE A 68 23.32 -13.74 37.48
CA ILE A 68 23.01 -15.16 37.67
C ILE A 68 21.50 -15.34 37.91
N GLY A 69 20.89 -14.51 38.75
CA GLY A 69 19.46 -14.60 39.05
C GLY A 69 18.60 -14.33 37.81
N SER A 70 18.95 -13.33 37.01
CA SER A 70 18.25 -13.04 35.74
C SER A 70 18.44 -14.14 34.71
N MET A 71 19.64 -14.72 34.63
CA MET A 71 19.92 -15.87 33.77
C MET A 71 19.02 -17.07 34.12
N ILE A 72 18.89 -17.39 35.41
CA ILE A 72 18.04 -18.50 35.89
C ILE A 72 16.56 -18.19 35.62
N LEU A 73 16.09 -17.00 36.01
CA LEU A 73 14.69 -16.61 35.85
C LEU A 73 14.26 -16.53 34.37
N GLY A 74 15.10 -15.93 33.52
CA GLY A 74 14.85 -15.85 32.08
C GLY A 74 14.83 -17.23 31.43
N SER A 75 15.80 -18.08 31.77
CA SER A 75 15.84 -19.47 31.29
C SER A 75 14.63 -20.27 31.75
N ALA A 76 14.22 -20.14 33.01
CA ALA A 76 13.04 -20.82 33.52
C ALA A 76 11.77 -20.36 32.78
N LEU A 77 11.62 -19.06 32.56
CA LEU A 77 10.48 -18.51 31.82
C LEU A 77 10.46 -19.00 30.36
N GLU A 78 11.60 -18.96 29.67
CA GLU A 78 11.72 -19.42 28.29
C GLU A 78 11.42 -20.91 28.17
N TRP A 79 11.94 -21.73 29.08
CA TRP A 79 11.63 -23.16 29.14
C TRP A 79 10.14 -23.40 29.37
N THR A 80 9.53 -22.73 30.36
CA THR A 80 8.10 -22.88 30.67
C THR A 80 7.23 -22.42 29.51
N ALA A 81 7.56 -21.30 28.88
CA ALA A 81 6.83 -20.79 27.72
C ALA A 81 6.91 -21.78 26.55
N GLY A 82 8.11 -22.27 26.21
CA GLY A 82 8.31 -23.25 25.15
C GLY A 82 7.55 -24.55 25.40
N PHE A 83 7.64 -25.08 26.63
CA PHE A 83 6.93 -26.28 27.05
C PHE A 83 5.41 -26.12 26.97
N LEU A 84 4.85 -25.02 27.50
CA LEU A 84 3.41 -24.77 27.47
C LEU A 84 2.89 -24.62 26.04
N LEU A 85 3.59 -23.85 25.20
CA LEU A 85 3.23 -23.69 23.80
C LEU A 85 3.25 -25.04 23.06
N GLU A 86 4.23 -25.91 23.33
CA GLU A 86 4.28 -27.24 22.74
C GLU A 86 3.13 -28.13 23.21
N LYS A 87 2.81 -28.16 24.51
CA LYS A 87 1.73 -29.02 25.02
C LYS A 87 0.35 -28.55 24.57
N ILE A 88 0.11 -27.25 24.53
CA ILE A 88 -1.19 -26.67 24.14
C ILE A 88 -1.40 -26.77 22.63
N PHE A 89 -0.41 -26.35 21.84
CA PHE A 89 -0.56 -26.23 20.38
C PHE A 89 -0.01 -27.42 19.60
N ARG A 90 0.66 -28.37 20.25
CA ARG A 90 1.34 -29.51 19.61
C ARG A 90 2.35 -29.08 18.54
N GLN A 91 2.98 -27.93 18.76
CA GLN A 91 3.93 -27.30 17.86
C GLN A 91 5.12 -26.76 18.64
N LYS A 92 6.32 -26.95 18.10
CA LYS A 92 7.55 -26.39 18.66
C LYS A 92 7.88 -25.10 17.90
N TRP A 93 7.85 -23.97 18.59
CA TRP A 93 7.94 -22.63 18.00
C TRP A 93 9.38 -22.16 17.75
N TRP A 94 10.30 -22.64 18.58
CA TRP A 94 11.75 -22.49 18.43
C TRP A 94 12.43 -23.78 18.91
N ASP A 95 13.59 -24.08 18.35
CA ASP A 95 14.29 -25.33 18.62
C ASP A 95 15.81 -25.13 18.70
N TYR A 96 16.33 -25.06 19.92
CA TYR A 96 17.77 -24.94 20.19
C TYR A 96 18.47 -26.30 20.31
N SER A 97 17.88 -27.39 19.79
CA SER A 97 18.51 -28.73 19.89
C SER A 97 19.90 -28.81 19.25
N ASN A 98 20.18 -27.92 18.28
CA ASN A 98 21.48 -27.82 17.60
C ASN A 98 22.48 -26.89 18.31
N GLU A 99 22.07 -26.21 19.38
CA GLU A 99 22.96 -25.33 20.14
C GLU A 99 23.63 -26.11 21.29
N PRO A 100 24.88 -25.78 21.65
CA PRO A 100 25.58 -26.43 22.75
C PRO A 100 24.89 -26.12 24.09
N HIS A 101 24.91 -27.09 25.01
CA HIS A 101 24.31 -26.98 26.34
C HIS A 101 22.82 -26.61 26.32
N ASN A 102 22.06 -27.18 25.38
CA ASN A 102 20.62 -27.01 25.33
C ASN A 102 19.88 -27.94 26.33
N LEU A 103 18.71 -27.50 26.77
CA LEU A 103 17.79 -28.28 27.61
C LEU A 103 16.48 -28.51 26.86
N ASN A 104 16.23 -29.76 26.46
CA ASN A 104 15.06 -30.18 25.65
C ASN A 104 14.87 -29.37 24.34
N GLY A 105 15.91 -28.67 23.90
CA GLY A 105 15.85 -27.69 22.82
C GLY A 105 14.97 -26.45 23.08
N TYR A 106 14.56 -26.17 24.32
CA TYR A 106 13.79 -24.94 24.64
C TYR A 106 14.67 -23.78 25.10
N VAL A 107 15.81 -24.07 25.73
CA VAL A 107 16.77 -23.07 26.23
C VAL A 107 18.18 -23.56 25.92
N CYS A 108 19.11 -22.64 25.66
CA CYS A 108 20.54 -22.94 25.60
C CYS A 108 21.36 -21.90 26.36
N LEU A 109 22.59 -22.28 26.75
CA LEU A 109 23.47 -21.45 27.57
C LEU A 109 23.72 -20.05 26.97
N LYS A 110 23.84 -19.95 25.65
CA LYS A 110 24.06 -18.68 24.94
C LYS A 110 22.94 -17.67 25.21
N PHE A 111 21.67 -18.08 25.11
CA PHE A 111 20.53 -17.21 25.37
C PHE A 111 20.30 -17.01 26.87
N SER A 112 20.61 -18.01 27.72
CA SER A 112 20.64 -17.85 29.18
C SER A 112 21.57 -16.72 29.62
N VAL A 113 22.79 -16.65 29.06
CA VAL A 113 23.75 -15.57 29.33
C VAL A 113 23.19 -14.22 28.87
N LEU A 114 22.51 -14.16 27.72
CA LEU A 114 21.86 -12.95 27.22
C LEU A 114 20.77 -12.46 28.20
N TRP A 115 19.96 -13.36 28.75
CA TRP A 115 18.99 -13.04 29.82
C TRP A 115 19.68 -12.47 31.06
N GLY A 116 20.85 -13.01 31.43
CA GLY A 116 21.66 -12.50 32.54
C GLY A 116 22.07 -11.04 32.37
N PHE A 117 22.65 -10.70 31.21
CA PHE A 117 23.03 -9.32 30.90
C PHE A 117 21.81 -8.41 30.77
N ALA A 118 20.78 -8.84 30.04
CA ALA A 118 19.57 -8.06 29.83
C ALA A 118 18.87 -7.74 31.16
N GLY A 119 18.72 -8.74 32.04
CA GLY A 119 18.12 -8.54 33.35
C GLY A 119 18.91 -7.59 34.25
N ALA A 120 20.25 -7.69 34.26
CA ALA A 120 21.10 -6.75 35.01
C ALA A 120 20.93 -5.30 34.54
N VAL A 121 20.87 -5.07 33.22
CA VAL A 121 20.62 -3.74 32.64
C VAL A 121 19.21 -3.24 32.96
N VAL A 122 18.20 -4.10 32.78
CA VAL A 122 16.79 -3.79 33.01
C VAL A 122 16.55 -3.35 34.45
N VAL A 123 17.01 -4.12 35.44
CA VAL A 123 16.78 -3.81 36.87
C VAL A 123 17.48 -2.53 37.28
N ARG A 124 18.72 -2.33 36.82
CA ARG A 124 19.55 -1.21 37.29
C ARG A 124 19.19 0.12 36.63
N PHE A 125 18.84 0.11 35.35
CA PHE A 125 18.66 1.34 34.57
C PHE A 125 17.23 1.53 34.09
N ILE A 126 16.58 0.47 33.61
CA ILE A 126 15.35 0.65 32.85
C ILE A 126 14.11 0.64 33.75
N VAL A 127 14.04 -0.19 34.78
CA VAL A 127 12.93 -0.19 35.76
C VAL A 127 12.81 1.16 36.48
N PRO A 128 13.90 1.78 36.98
CA PRO A 128 13.84 3.12 37.57
C PRO A 128 13.47 4.23 36.58
N SER A 129 13.68 4.03 35.28
CA SER A 129 13.31 4.99 34.24
C SER A 129 11.82 4.89 33.89
N THR A 130 11.30 3.66 33.81
CA THR A 130 9.89 3.38 33.56
C THR A 130 9.00 3.87 34.70
N SER A 131 9.45 3.75 35.95
CA SER A 131 8.71 4.29 37.09
C SER A 131 8.57 5.82 37.01
N ARG A 132 9.63 6.55 36.67
CA ARG A 132 9.57 8.01 36.48
C ARG A 132 8.57 8.40 35.39
N LEU A 133 8.59 7.70 34.25
CA LEU A 133 7.70 7.98 33.13
C LEU A 133 6.22 7.71 33.49
N ALA A 134 5.95 6.62 34.20
CA ALA A 134 4.60 6.25 34.65
C ALA A 134 4.01 7.25 35.66
N HIS A 135 4.84 7.95 36.43
CA HIS A 135 4.42 8.97 37.39
C HIS A 135 4.13 10.34 36.77
N LEU A 136 4.53 10.59 35.51
CA LEU A 136 4.21 11.83 34.80
C LEU A 136 2.76 11.87 34.28
N MET A 137 2.09 10.72 34.23
CA MET A 137 0.71 10.61 33.73
C MET A 137 -0.32 10.74 34.87
N PRO A 138 -1.41 11.51 34.68
CA PRO A 138 -2.54 11.50 35.59
C PRO A 138 -3.09 10.07 35.78
N GLN A 139 -3.25 9.63 37.03
CA GLN A 139 -3.60 8.24 37.35
C GLN A 139 -4.91 7.73 36.70
N PRO A 140 -6.00 8.52 36.59
CA PRO A 140 -7.22 8.05 35.93
C PRO A 140 -6.99 7.72 34.45
N LEU A 141 -6.29 8.59 33.73
CA LEU A 141 -5.91 8.37 32.33
C LEU A 141 -5.01 7.14 32.19
N GLY A 142 -4.09 6.95 33.14
CA GLY A 142 -3.20 5.81 33.17
C GLY A 142 -3.91 4.46 33.34
N TRP A 143 -4.94 4.37 34.17
CA TRP A 143 -5.74 3.16 34.31
C TRP A 143 -6.61 2.88 33.08
N VAL A 144 -7.20 3.92 32.47
CA VAL A 144 -7.94 3.80 31.21
C VAL A 144 -7.04 3.27 30.10
N LEU A 145 -5.82 3.80 29.96
CA LEU A 145 -4.87 3.32 28.96
C LEU A 145 -4.49 1.86 29.19
N LEU A 146 -4.21 1.45 30.44
CA LEU A 146 -3.93 0.05 30.77
C LEU A 146 -5.13 -0.86 30.46
N ALA A 147 -6.36 -0.42 30.72
CA ALA A 147 -7.56 -1.17 30.39
C ALA A 147 -7.70 -1.37 28.87
N VAL A 148 -7.45 -0.32 28.08
CA VAL A 148 -7.46 -0.40 26.61
C VAL A 148 -6.37 -1.35 26.10
N LEU A 149 -5.11 -1.17 26.55
CA LEU A 149 -3.99 -2.04 26.16
C LEU A 149 -4.23 -3.50 26.57
N GLY A 150 -4.78 -3.73 27.76
CA GLY A 150 -5.18 -5.06 28.23
C GLY A 150 -6.29 -5.68 27.39
N GLY A 151 -7.32 -4.92 27.07
CA GLY A 151 -8.41 -5.37 26.19
C GLY A 151 -7.90 -5.76 24.80
N LEU A 152 -7.02 -4.94 24.20
CA LEU A 152 -6.37 -5.23 22.91
C LEU A 152 -5.50 -6.48 22.98
N LEU A 153 -4.72 -6.65 24.04
CA LEU A 153 -3.88 -7.84 24.25
C LEU A 153 -4.73 -9.12 24.33
N ILE A 154 -5.83 -9.09 25.08
CA ILE A 154 -6.74 -10.24 25.23
C ILE A 154 -7.43 -10.56 23.90
N ALA A 155 -7.94 -9.54 23.19
CA ALA A 155 -8.55 -9.73 21.89
C ALA A 155 -7.57 -10.36 20.89
N ASP A 156 -6.33 -9.85 20.82
CA ASP A 156 -5.30 -10.37 19.94
C ASP A 156 -4.85 -11.78 20.32
N LEU A 157 -4.67 -12.06 21.61
CA LEU A 157 -4.39 -13.41 22.10
C LEU A 157 -5.51 -14.38 21.69
N SER A 158 -6.77 -13.96 21.82
CA SER A 158 -7.93 -14.79 21.47
C SER A 158 -7.96 -15.11 19.97
N VAL A 159 -7.78 -14.08 19.12
CA VAL A 159 -7.70 -14.25 17.66
C VAL A 159 -6.52 -15.15 17.27
N THR A 160 -5.36 -14.96 17.90
CA THR A 160 -4.15 -15.76 17.66
C THR A 160 -4.38 -17.22 18.03
N VAL A 161 -4.94 -17.51 19.20
CA VAL A 161 -5.25 -18.87 19.67
C VAL A 161 -6.24 -19.56 18.74
N VAL A 162 -7.34 -18.88 18.37
CA VAL A 162 -8.35 -19.43 17.43
C VAL A 162 -7.70 -19.74 16.08
N SER A 163 -6.83 -18.85 15.58
CA SER A 163 -6.11 -19.03 14.33
C SER A 163 -5.21 -20.28 14.36
N ILE A 164 -4.46 -20.50 15.44
CA ILE A 164 -3.56 -21.66 15.59
C ILE A 164 -4.36 -22.97 15.73
N ILE A 165 -5.44 -22.97 16.50
CA ILE A 165 -6.33 -24.14 16.58
C ILE A 165 -6.92 -24.46 15.20
N GLY A 166 -7.33 -23.44 14.45
CA GLY A 166 -7.78 -23.56 13.07
C GLY A 166 -6.71 -24.14 12.15
N LEU A 167 -5.44 -23.71 12.30
CA LEU A 167 -4.30 -24.24 11.56
C LEU A 167 -4.12 -25.75 11.82
N ASN A 168 -4.11 -26.15 13.10
CA ASN A 168 -3.98 -27.56 13.48
C ASN A 168 -5.09 -28.44 12.92
N ARG A 169 -6.35 -27.95 12.93
CA ARG A 169 -7.48 -28.68 12.32
C ARG A 169 -7.29 -28.85 10.82
N LYS A 170 -6.88 -27.80 10.11
CA LYS A 170 -6.65 -27.86 8.66
C LYS A 170 -5.49 -28.78 8.30
N LEU A 171 -4.37 -28.72 9.03
CA LEU A 171 -3.24 -29.64 8.83
C LEU A 171 -3.65 -31.10 9.02
N LYS A 172 -4.44 -31.39 10.05
CA LYS A 172 -4.99 -32.74 10.29
C LYS A 172 -5.88 -33.22 9.13
N MET A 173 -6.71 -32.34 8.58
CA MET A 173 -7.57 -32.68 7.45
C MET A 173 -6.76 -32.96 6.18
N LEU A 174 -5.71 -32.17 5.92
CA LEU A 174 -4.79 -32.42 4.80
C LEU A 174 -4.09 -33.77 4.94
N ASP A 175 -3.58 -34.09 6.12
CA ASP A 175 -2.94 -35.37 6.41
C ASP A 175 -3.89 -36.55 6.19
N LEU A 176 -5.13 -36.45 6.67
CA LEU A 176 -6.18 -37.46 6.45
C LEU A 176 -6.51 -37.65 4.96
N VAL A 177 -6.63 -36.57 4.19
CA VAL A 177 -6.94 -36.63 2.76
C VAL A 177 -5.75 -37.22 1.99
N ALA A 178 -4.52 -36.82 2.32
CA ALA A 178 -3.31 -37.36 1.72
C ALA A 178 -3.14 -38.86 2.01
N ALA A 179 -3.37 -39.28 3.26
CA ALA A 179 -3.33 -40.69 3.64
C ALA A 179 -4.39 -41.52 2.89
N ARG A 180 -5.60 -40.97 2.69
CA ARG A 180 -6.67 -41.62 1.92
C ARG A 180 -6.29 -41.77 0.46
N LEU A 181 -5.77 -40.71 -0.18
CA LEU A 181 -5.30 -40.75 -1.57
C LEU A 181 -4.23 -41.83 -1.77
N LYS A 182 -3.26 -41.92 -0.84
CA LYS A 182 -2.22 -42.95 -0.87
C LYS A 182 -2.79 -44.37 -0.74
N ALA A 183 -3.69 -44.59 0.22
CA ALA A 183 -4.32 -45.90 0.44
C ALA A 183 -5.19 -46.35 -0.73
N ASP A 184 -5.94 -45.43 -1.35
CA ASP A 184 -6.80 -45.72 -2.50
C ASP A 184 -5.95 -46.00 -3.76
N SER A 185 -4.82 -45.28 -3.94
CA SER A 185 -3.83 -45.58 -4.98
C SER A 185 -3.21 -46.97 -4.83
N ASP A 186 -2.81 -47.36 -3.61
CA ASP A 186 -2.22 -48.67 -3.34
C ASP A 186 -3.22 -49.82 -3.57
N LYS A 187 -4.50 -49.61 -3.25
CA LYS A 187 -5.57 -50.58 -3.51
C LYS A 187 -5.86 -50.75 -5.00
N LEU A 188 -5.86 -49.67 -5.77
CA LEU A 188 -5.99 -49.72 -7.23
C LEU A 188 -4.83 -50.47 -7.89
N GLY A 189 -3.59 -50.27 -7.38
CA GLY A 189 -2.41 -51.00 -7.86
C GLY A 189 -2.46 -52.50 -7.60
N LYS A 190 -3.08 -52.94 -6.49
CA LYS A 190 -3.17 -54.36 -6.09
C LYS A 190 -4.45 -55.07 -6.55
N GLY A 191 -5.55 -54.35 -6.79
CA GLY A 191 -6.90 -54.88 -6.98
C GLY A 191 -7.38 -55.04 -8.42
N LEU A 192 -6.49 -55.08 -9.41
CA LEU A 192 -6.86 -55.23 -10.83
C LEU A 192 -7.46 -56.61 -11.21
N PHE A 193 -7.77 -57.46 -10.24
CA PHE A 193 -8.49 -58.72 -10.43
C PHE A 193 -9.78 -58.70 -9.59
N GLU A 194 -10.91 -58.39 -10.24
CA GLU A 194 -12.09 -59.28 -10.33
C GLU A 194 -13.41 -58.58 -10.69
N HIS A 195 -13.61 -57.26 -10.54
CA HIS A 195 -14.80 -56.55 -11.08
C HIS A 195 -14.44 -55.12 -11.54
N ALA A 196 -13.67 -55.01 -12.62
CA ALA A 196 -12.77 -53.87 -12.88
C ALA A 196 -13.43 -52.54 -13.28
N ALA A 197 -14.50 -52.50 -14.09
CA ALA A 197 -14.91 -51.24 -14.73
C ALA A 197 -15.71 -50.29 -13.81
N SER A 198 -16.70 -50.81 -13.07
CA SER A 198 -17.57 -50.01 -12.20
C SER A 198 -16.89 -49.61 -10.89
N ALA A 199 -16.05 -50.49 -10.34
CA ALA A 199 -15.23 -50.21 -9.16
C ALA A 199 -14.15 -49.16 -9.47
N LYS A 200 -13.48 -49.26 -10.62
CA LYS A 200 -12.50 -48.28 -11.08
C LYS A 200 -13.12 -46.89 -11.24
N LYS A 201 -14.28 -46.79 -11.90
CA LYS A 201 -14.97 -45.49 -12.09
C LYS A 201 -15.39 -44.85 -10.76
N ARG A 202 -15.85 -45.65 -9.78
CA ARG A 202 -16.16 -45.14 -8.43
C ARG A 202 -14.90 -44.68 -7.68
N ALA A 203 -13.81 -45.42 -7.81
CA ALA A 203 -12.53 -45.05 -7.20
C ALA A 203 -11.94 -43.78 -7.81
N GLU A 204 -12.00 -43.61 -9.14
CA GLU A 204 -11.56 -42.41 -9.84
C GLU A 204 -12.37 -41.16 -9.41
N VAL A 205 -13.70 -41.27 -9.30
CA VAL A 205 -14.54 -40.17 -8.81
C VAL A 205 -14.18 -39.80 -7.36
N MET A 206 -13.96 -40.80 -6.53
CA MET A 206 -13.59 -40.63 -5.12
C MET A 206 -12.19 -40.01 -4.95
N GLN A 207 -11.24 -40.35 -5.82
CA GLN A 207 -9.92 -39.71 -5.89
C GLN A 207 -10.04 -38.25 -6.32
N LEU A 208 -10.81 -37.96 -7.39
CA LEU A 208 -11.03 -36.59 -7.86
C LEU A 208 -11.68 -35.72 -6.77
N ASP A 209 -12.64 -36.26 -6.03
CA ASP A 209 -13.29 -35.55 -4.93
C ASP A 209 -12.33 -35.30 -3.76
N ALA A 210 -11.45 -36.27 -3.46
CA ALA A 210 -10.41 -36.13 -2.45
C ALA A 210 -9.33 -35.10 -2.86
N GLU A 211 -8.91 -35.09 -4.12
CA GLU A 211 -7.99 -34.08 -4.68
C GLU A 211 -8.60 -32.68 -4.63
N LYS A 212 -9.84 -32.52 -5.10
CA LYS A 212 -10.56 -31.23 -5.00
C LYS A 212 -10.69 -30.75 -3.56
N LEU A 213 -10.94 -31.67 -2.63
CA LEU A 213 -11.02 -31.35 -1.22
C LEU A 213 -9.65 -30.92 -0.66
N HIS A 214 -8.57 -31.60 -1.06
CA HIS A 214 -7.19 -31.23 -0.73
C HIS A 214 -6.88 -29.81 -1.22
N GLU A 215 -7.14 -29.52 -2.50
CA GLU A 215 -6.94 -28.20 -3.08
C GLU A 215 -7.73 -27.11 -2.35
N ARG A 216 -9.00 -27.37 -1.98
CA ARG A 216 -9.81 -26.41 -1.22
C ARG A 216 -9.22 -26.10 0.15
N TYR A 217 -8.72 -27.11 0.87
CA TYR A 217 -8.08 -26.90 2.16
C TYR A 217 -6.76 -26.14 2.02
N GLU A 218 -5.97 -26.45 0.99
CA GLU A 218 -4.72 -25.74 0.67
C GLU A 218 -4.98 -24.27 0.31
N GLN A 219 -5.95 -24.00 -0.56
CA GLN A 219 -6.39 -22.63 -0.90
C GLN A 219 -6.89 -21.86 0.34
N ALA A 220 -7.65 -22.52 1.22
CA ALA A 220 -8.13 -21.91 2.46
C ALA A 220 -7.02 -21.64 3.48
N LEU A 221 -5.87 -22.31 3.37
CA LEU A 221 -4.67 -21.98 4.16
C LEU A 221 -3.91 -20.81 3.52
N HIS A 222 -3.79 -20.80 2.19
CA HIS A 222 -3.15 -19.70 1.45
C HIS A 222 -3.84 -18.35 1.62
N SER A 223 -5.18 -18.35 1.65
CA SER A 223 -5.96 -17.12 1.77
C SER A 223 -5.93 -16.53 3.18
N ASN A 224 -5.54 -17.31 4.19
CA ASN A 224 -5.53 -16.83 5.58
C ASN A 224 -4.24 -16.04 5.87
N VAL A 225 -4.40 -14.71 5.96
CA VAL A 225 -3.32 -13.76 6.24
C VAL A 225 -2.61 -14.08 7.57
N LEU A 226 -3.34 -14.53 8.59
CA LEU A 226 -2.77 -14.84 9.91
C LEU A 226 -1.86 -16.07 9.84
N HIS A 227 -2.28 -17.13 9.13
CA HIS A 227 -1.45 -18.33 8.94
C HIS A 227 -0.16 -18.00 8.20
N ARG A 228 -0.26 -17.23 7.10
CA ARG A 228 0.91 -16.77 6.35
C ARG A 228 1.86 -15.93 7.21
N ARG A 229 1.31 -15.07 8.07
CA ARG A 229 2.08 -14.23 8.98
C ARG A 229 2.78 -15.05 10.07
N LEU A 230 2.13 -16.07 10.63
CA LEU A 230 2.72 -16.98 11.63
C LEU A 230 3.90 -17.77 11.03
N LEU A 231 3.71 -18.39 9.87
CA LEU A 231 4.76 -19.14 9.18
C LEU A 231 5.96 -18.26 8.80
N LYS A 232 5.71 -16.98 8.48
CA LYS A 232 6.76 -16.00 8.22
C LYS A 232 7.51 -15.59 9.50
N ALA A 233 6.79 -15.45 10.61
CA ALA A 233 7.33 -15.02 11.90
C ALA A 233 8.13 -16.12 12.62
N PHE A 234 7.77 -17.38 12.41
CA PHE A 234 8.41 -18.56 13.00
C PHE A 234 8.86 -19.55 11.90
N PRO A 235 10.00 -19.28 11.23
CA PRO A 235 10.56 -20.18 10.23
C PRO A 235 10.92 -21.55 10.79
N ASP A 236 11.26 -21.64 12.08
CA ASP A 236 11.62 -22.91 12.73
C ASP A 236 10.41 -23.62 13.37
N LEU A 237 9.18 -23.14 13.09
CA LEU A 237 7.96 -23.78 13.58
C LEU A 237 7.87 -25.21 13.03
N LYS A 238 7.78 -26.19 13.94
CA LYS A 238 7.58 -27.61 13.64
C LYS A 238 6.27 -28.10 14.24
N SER A 239 5.53 -28.91 13.48
CA SER A 239 4.33 -29.60 13.97
C SER A 239 4.71 -30.97 14.50
N LEU A 240 4.24 -31.37 15.69
CA LEU A 240 4.56 -32.69 16.24
C LEU A 240 3.87 -33.85 15.50
N ARG A 241 2.76 -33.57 14.79
CA ARG A 241 1.94 -34.61 14.14
C ARG A 241 1.89 -34.49 12.62
N HIS A 242 1.89 -33.27 12.12
CA HIS A 242 1.59 -32.98 10.71
C HIS A 242 2.70 -32.08 10.13
N ASN A 243 3.97 -32.46 10.36
CA ASN A 243 5.12 -31.64 9.96
C ASN A 243 5.30 -31.64 8.43
N GLU A 244 5.09 -32.78 7.78
CA GLU A 244 5.16 -32.87 6.31
C GLU A 244 4.16 -31.93 5.65
N GLN A 245 2.92 -31.87 6.14
CA GLN A 245 1.90 -30.96 5.61
C GLN A 245 2.22 -29.49 5.92
N LEU A 246 2.83 -29.21 7.08
CA LEU A 246 3.28 -27.88 7.44
C LEU A 246 4.42 -27.38 6.53
N GLU A 247 5.36 -28.26 6.21
CA GLU A 247 6.49 -27.99 5.30
C GLU A 247 6.00 -27.82 3.86
N ALA A 248 5.14 -28.71 3.37
CA ALA A 248 4.52 -28.57 2.04
C ALA A 248 3.77 -27.24 1.89
N LEU A 249 3.00 -26.84 2.92
CA LEU A 249 2.32 -25.55 2.95
C LEU A 249 3.30 -24.36 2.93
N ARG A 250 4.43 -24.48 3.63
CA ARG A 250 5.46 -23.44 3.65
C ARG A 250 6.08 -23.28 2.27
N GLU A 251 6.44 -24.38 1.61
CA GLU A 251 7.00 -24.37 0.26
C GLU A 251 6.03 -23.76 -0.75
N SER A 252 4.75 -24.14 -0.71
CA SER A 252 3.75 -23.61 -1.63
C SER A 252 3.52 -22.09 -1.45
N ILE A 253 3.54 -21.59 -0.21
CA ILE A 253 3.51 -20.15 0.09
C ILE A 253 4.73 -19.43 -0.50
N ASP A 254 5.91 -20.03 -0.41
CA ASP A 254 7.14 -19.46 -0.96
C ASP A 254 7.15 -19.46 -2.49
N VAL A 255 6.58 -20.47 -3.15
CA VAL A 255 6.39 -20.49 -4.61
C VAL A 255 5.48 -19.36 -5.07
N PHE A 256 4.32 -19.16 -4.43
CA PHE A 256 3.41 -18.06 -4.78
C PHE A 256 4.08 -16.69 -4.58
N ARG A 257 4.86 -16.56 -3.50
CA ARG A 257 5.65 -15.35 -3.23
C ARG A 257 6.71 -15.12 -4.32
N ARG A 258 7.40 -16.16 -4.79
CA ARG A 258 8.34 -16.05 -5.91
C ARG A 258 7.64 -15.58 -7.18
N LYS A 259 6.50 -16.19 -7.55
CA LYS A 259 5.70 -15.75 -8.72
C LYS A 259 5.30 -14.27 -8.65
N SER A 260 4.80 -13.82 -7.50
CA SER A 260 4.44 -12.41 -7.30
C SER A 260 5.66 -11.48 -7.37
N ARG A 261 6.79 -11.89 -6.77
CA ARG A 261 8.05 -11.14 -6.86
C ARG A 261 8.56 -11.06 -8.30
N ASP A 262 8.54 -12.16 -9.03
CA ASP A 262 9.00 -12.23 -10.41
C ASP A 262 8.11 -11.40 -11.34
N ALA A 263 6.80 -11.36 -11.10
CA ALA A 263 5.89 -10.45 -11.80
C ALA A 263 6.24 -8.97 -11.56
N SER A 264 6.54 -8.60 -10.31
CA SER A 264 6.98 -7.23 -9.96
C SER A 264 8.34 -6.89 -10.59
N ILE A 265 9.28 -7.83 -10.65
CA ILE A 265 10.57 -7.65 -11.32
C ILE A 265 10.38 -7.43 -12.83
N ARG A 266 9.57 -8.28 -13.49
CA ARG A 266 9.25 -8.11 -14.92
C ARG A 266 8.60 -6.76 -15.20
N ARG A 267 7.67 -6.33 -14.35
CA ARG A 267 7.03 -5.00 -14.42
C ARG A 267 8.07 -3.88 -14.32
N ASN A 268 9.01 -3.98 -13.39
CA ASN A 268 10.09 -2.99 -13.24
C ASN A 268 11.05 -2.98 -14.43
N GLN A 269 11.42 -4.15 -14.96
CA GLN A 269 12.27 -4.27 -16.14
C GLN A 269 11.62 -3.64 -17.38
N ALA A 270 10.33 -3.91 -17.61
CA ALA A 270 9.60 -3.29 -18.72
C ALA A 270 9.53 -1.76 -18.59
N ALA A 271 9.45 -1.23 -17.36
CA ALA A 271 9.53 0.21 -17.12
C ALA A 271 10.93 0.77 -17.44
N ILE A 272 12.00 0.11 -16.98
CA ILE A 272 13.40 0.48 -17.30
C ILE A 272 13.58 0.58 -18.83
N GLU A 273 13.22 -0.48 -19.56
CA GLU A 273 13.38 -0.54 -21.03
C GLU A 273 12.64 0.59 -21.76
N ALA A 274 11.48 1.01 -21.25
CA ALA A 274 10.69 2.07 -21.87
C ALA A 274 11.20 3.48 -21.58
N TYR A 275 11.82 3.71 -20.42
CA TYR A 275 12.41 5.01 -20.06
C TYR A 275 13.85 5.16 -20.54
N GLU A 276 14.59 4.05 -20.66
CA GLU A 276 15.98 3.97 -21.11
C GLU A 276 16.11 2.99 -22.30
N PRO A 277 15.51 3.31 -23.46
CA PRO A 277 15.59 2.45 -24.63
C PRO A 277 17.02 2.48 -25.20
N HIS A 278 17.67 1.32 -25.25
CA HIS A 278 19.01 1.17 -25.80
C HIS A 278 18.92 1.01 -27.32
N LEU A 279 19.53 1.93 -28.08
CA LEU A 279 19.71 1.81 -29.53
C LEU A 279 21.11 1.23 -29.79
N ASN A 280 21.19 0.21 -30.65
CA ASN A 280 22.48 -0.27 -31.14
C ASN A 280 23.10 0.76 -32.09
N GLU A 281 24.43 0.87 -32.09
CA GLU A 281 25.16 1.81 -32.96
C GLU A 281 24.74 1.63 -34.44
N GLY A 282 24.35 2.72 -35.09
CA GLY A 282 23.93 2.74 -36.50
C GLY A 282 22.43 2.53 -36.76
N GLN A 283 21.61 2.24 -35.74
CA GLN A 283 20.16 2.15 -35.93
C GLN A 283 19.48 3.53 -35.99
N GLU A 284 18.53 3.68 -36.92
CA GLU A 284 17.71 4.88 -37.00
C GLU A 284 16.78 5.02 -35.79
N LYS A 285 16.80 6.20 -35.15
CA LYS A 285 15.91 6.52 -34.02
C LYS A 285 14.44 6.36 -34.42
N PRO A 286 13.60 5.60 -33.70
CA PRO A 286 12.18 5.46 -34.02
C PRO A 286 11.41 6.78 -33.83
N PHE A 287 10.17 6.84 -34.34
CA PHE A 287 9.29 7.98 -34.08
C PHE A 287 9.06 8.13 -32.59
N GLY A 288 9.11 9.35 -32.05
CA GLY A 288 8.89 9.54 -30.62
C GLY A 288 10.00 8.95 -29.73
N TYR A 289 11.22 8.74 -30.20
CA TYR A 289 12.30 8.14 -29.39
C TYR A 289 12.62 8.97 -28.14
N MET A 290 12.74 8.31 -26.98
CA MET A 290 12.91 8.95 -25.66
C MET A 290 11.83 10.03 -25.39
N ILE A 291 12.07 10.93 -24.44
CA ILE A 291 11.22 12.09 -24.21
C ILE A 291 11.51 13.14 -25.28
N CYS A 292 10.55 13.36 -26.17
CA CYS A 292 10.57 14.37 -27.23
C CYS A 292 9.18 14.97 -27.39
N TYR A 293 9.07 16.06 -28.17
CA TYR A 293 7.80 16.75 -28.37
C TYR A 293 6.72 15.80 -28.90
N GLU A 294 7.03 14.99 -29.92
CA GLU A 294 6.07 14.08 -30.53
C GLU A 294 5.54 13.06 -29.53
N LYS A 295 6.40 12.49 -28.68
CA LYS A 295 5.96 11.54 -27.64
C LYS A 295 5.09 12.23 -26.60
N LEU A 296 5.49 13.40 -26.10
CA LEU A 296 4.71 14.14 -25.11
C LEU A 296 3.36 14.60 -25.67
N PHE A 297 3.33 15.02 -26.93
CA PHE A 297 2.11 15.43 -27.62
C PHE A 297 1.13 14.25 -27.76
N TRP A 298 1.60 13.07 -28.17
CA TRP A 298 0.72 11.90 -28.26
C TRP A 298 0.30 11.34 -26.90
N ILE A 299 1.13 11.49 -25.85
CA ILE A 299 0.73 11.24 -24.46
C ILE A 299 -0.37 12.22 -24.04
N PHE A 300 -0.22 13.51 -24.36
CA PHE A 300 -1.23 14.53 -24.12
C PHE A 300 -2.55 14.18 -24.83
N MET A 301 -2.51 13.87 -26.13
CA MET A 301 -3.71 13.50 -26.90
C MET A 301 -4.39 12.25 -26.34
N ALA A 302 -3.62 11.21 -26.00
CA ALA A 302 -4.16 10.00 -25.39
C ALA A 302 -4.79 10.29 -24.02
N GLY A 303 -4.13 11.10 -23.19
CA GLY A 303 -4.65 11.52 -21.89
C GLY A 303 -5.96 12.29 -21.99
N ASN A 304 -6.10 13.17 -22.98
CA ASN A 304 -7.34 13.91 -23.22
C ASN A 304 -8.53 12.98 -23.51
N VAL A 305 -8.35 12.03 -24.44
CA VAL A 305 -9.43 11.11 -24.86
C VAL A 305 -9.75 10.10 -23.78
N VAL A 306 -8.74 9.53 -23.12
CA VAL A 306 -8.94 8.61 -22.00
C VAL A 306 -9.61 9.30 -20.82
N GLY A 307 -9.20 10.54 -20.52
CA GLY A 307 -9.85 11.37 -19.51
C GLY A 307 -11.33 11.58 -19.81
N CYS A 308 -11.68 11.92 -21.06
CA CYS A 308 -13.07 12.05 -21.48
C CYS A 308 -13.87 10.77 -21.27
N PHE A 309 -13.30 9.61 -21.63
CA PHE A 309 -13.94 8.32 -21.40
C PHE A 309 -14.14 8.04 -19.90
N LEU A 310 -13.13 8.31 -19.06
CA LEU A 310 -13.19 8.09 -17.62
C LEU A 310 -14.26 8.99 -16.96
N GLU A 311 -14.31 10.28 -17.31
CA GLU A 311 -15.33 11.20 -16.81
C GLU A 311 -16.75 10.80 -17.24
N THR A 312 -16.89 10.32 -18.48
CA THR A 312 -18.19 9.83 -18.98
C THR A 312 -18.65 8.61 -18.18
N VAL A 313 -17.75 7.65 -17.93
CA VAL A 313 -18.04 6.47 -17.11
C VAL A 313 -18.34 6.88 -15.67
N TYR A 314 -17.59 7.82 -15.11
CA TYR A 314 -17.80 8.34 -13.76
C TYR A 314 -19.18 9.00 -13.61
N ALA A 315 -19.58 9.85 -14.57
CA ALA A 315 -20.89 10.50 -14.60
C ALA A 315 -22.06 9.51 -14.70
N LEU A 316 -21.89 8.38 -15.41
CA LEU A 316 -22.89 7.32 -15.50
C LEU A 316 -22.99 6.49 -14.21
N ILE A 317 -21.87 6.26 -13.52
CA ILE A 317 -21.82 5.42 -12.31
C ILE A 317 -22.33 6.17 -11.08
N LEU A 318 -22.04 7.46 -10.93
CA LEU A 318 -22.48 8.23 -9.77
C LEU A 318 -23.86 8.86 -9.96
N PRO A 319 -24.66 8.99 -8.90
CA PRO A 319 -25.91 9.73 -8.95
C PRO A 319 -25.65 11.15 -9.50
N PRO A 320 -26.43 11.63 -10.50
CA PRO A 320 -27.75 11.17 -10.92
C PRO A 320 -27.79 10.10 -12.03
N HIS A 321 -26.66 9.48 -12.40
CA HIS A 321 -26.54 8.47 -13.47
C HIS A 321 -26.91 8.99 -14.86
N GLN A 322 -26.53 10.23 -15.15
CA GLN A 322 -26.85 10.88 -16.42
C GLN A 322 -25.61 11.01 -17.29
N PHE A 323 -25.85 10.97 -18.60
CA PHE A 323 -24.80 11.28 -19.55
C PHE A 323 -24.53 12.79 -19.51
N GLU A 324 -23.32 13.16 -19.12
CA GLU A 324 -22.86 14.54 -19.11
C GLU A 324 -21.63 14.66 -20.01
N LEU A 325 -21.66 15.61 -20.95
CA LEU A 325 -20.50 15.93 -21.76
C LEU A 325 -19.55 16.79 -20.92
N ARG A 326 -18.53 16.15 -20.33
CA ARG A 326 -17.51 16.84 -19.53
C ARG A 326 -16.24 16.97 -20.36
N VAL A 327 -16.09 18.08 -21.06
CA VAL A 327 -14.91 18.38 -21.90
C VAL A 327 -14.27 19.70 -21.49
N SER A 328 -13.00 19.91 -21.88
CA SER A 328 -12.28 21.17 -21.61
C SER A 328 -12.28 22.13 -22.80
N VAL A 329 -12.63 21.66 -23.98
CA VAL A 329 -12.62 22.42 -25.23
C VAL A 329 -13.87 22.10 -26.05
N VAL A 330 -14.24 23.01 -26.94
CA VAL A 330 -15.53 22.98 -27.64
C VAL A 330 -15.52 22.06 -28.87
N LEU A 331 -14.36 21.75 -29.46
CA LEU A 331 -14.24 20.89 -30.63
C LEU A 331 -13.66 19.51 -30.28
N GLY A 332 -14.51 18.65 -29.73
CA GLY A 332 -14.25 17.22 -29.59
C GLY A 332 -14.07 16.75 -28.14
N PRO A 333 -13.89 15.43 -27.94
CA PRO A 333 -13.90 14.82 -26.61
C PRO A 333 -12.55 14.94 -25.90
N PHE A 334 -12.09 16.16 -25.63
CA PHE A 334 -10.77 16.41 -25.05
C PHE A 334 -10.86 17.07 -23.68
N ILE A 335 -10.22 16.44 -22.68
CA ILE A 335 -10.06 17.01 -21.34
C ILE A 335 -8.60 17.37 -21.07
N LEU A 336 -8.31 18.67 -21.10
CA LEU A 336 -6.95 19.22 -21.02
C LEU A 336 -6.25 18.86 -19.71
N VAL A 337 -6.99 18.82 -18.60
CA VAL A 337 -6.44 18.47 -17.28
C VAL A 337 -5.86 17.06 -17.29
N TYR A 338 -6.55 16.08 -17.87
CA TYR A 338 -6.01 14.71 -17.99
C TYR A 338 -4.84 14.64 -18.97
N GLY A 339 -4.92 15.36 -20.10
CA GLY A 339 -3.83 15.43 -21.07
C GLY A 339 -2.54 16.00 -20.50
N PHE A 340 -2.61 17.21 -19.93
CA PHE A 340 -1.48 17.87 -19.29
C PHE A 340 -1.04 17.15 -18.02
N GLY A 341 -1.96 16.55 -17.26
CA GLY A 341 -1.65 15.74 -16.08
C GLY A 341 -0.81 14.50 -16.44
N ALA A 342 -1.16 13.80 -17.51
CA ALA A 342 -0.38 12.67 -18.01
C ALA A 342 1.05 13.10 -18.44
N VAL A 343 1.18 14.26 -19.09
CA VAL A 343 2.48 14.85 -19.44
C VAL A 343 3.27 15.23 -18.18
N ALA A 344 2.63 15.89 -17.21
CA ALA A 344 3.26 16.31 -15.96
C ALA A 344 3.79 15.11 -15.17
N ILE A 345 2.98 14.08 -14.97
CA ILE A 345 3.40 12.83 -14.32
C ILE A 345 4.56 12.21 -15.08
N THR A 346 4.49 12.12 -16.41
CA THR A 346 5.58 11.57 -17.22
C THR A 346 6.88 12.35 -17.04
N LEU A 347 6.84 13.68 -17.04
CA LEU A 347 8.04 14.52 -16.92
C LEU A 347 8.64 14.50 -15.51
N PHE A 348 7.81 14.65 -14.48
CA PHE A 348 8.26 14.73 -13.09
C PHE A 348 8.63 13.37 -12.51
N LEU A 349 7.89 12.30 -12.86
CA LEU A 349 8.09 10.97 -12.30
C LEU A 349 8.97 10.05 -13.16
N ARG A 350 9.45 10.48 -14.34
CA ARG A 350 10.37 9.64 -15.15
C ARG A 350 11.58 9.15 -14.36
N ARG A 351 12.17 9.98 -13.49
CA ARG A 351 13.38 9.57 -12.72
C ARG A 351 13.07 8.56 -11.61
N MET A 352 11.79 8.32 -11.35
CA MET A 352 11.33 7.46 -10.28
C MET A 352 10.87 6.08 -10.78
N TYR A 353 10.98 5.77 -12.07
CA TYR A 353 10.48 4.51 -12.62
C TYR A 353 11.06 3.26 -11.93
N ASN A 354 12.30 3.33 -11.41
CA ASN A 354 12.95 2.20 -10.72
C ASN A 354 12.79 2.24 -9.19
N GLN A 355 12.06 3.20 -8.66
CA GLN A 355 11.87 3.35 -7.22
C GLN A 355 10.76 2.44 -6.70
N ARG A 356 10.66 2.35 -5.36
CA ARG A 356 9.62 1.59 -4.66
C ARG A 356 8.23 2.14 -4.99
N ASP A 357 7.25 1.25 -5.18
CA ASP A 357 5.87 1.60 -5.53
C ASP A 357 5.26 2.65 -4.60
N VAL A 358 5.52 2.54 -3.29
CA VAL A 358 5.03 3.51 -2.28
C VAL A 358 5.59 4.93 -2.53
N LEU A 359 6.85 5.05 -2.95
CA LEU A 359 7.45 6.36 -3.22
C LEU A 359 6.86 6.99 -4.48
N ILE A 360 6.62 6.19 -5.52
CA ILE A 360 5.98 6.64 -6.76
C ILE A 360 4.54 7.08 -6.47
N PHE A 361 3.81 6.29 -5.67
CA PHE A 361 2.46 6.61 -5.23
C PHE A 361 2.42 7.97 -4.50
N ILE A 362 3.22 8.14 -3.44
CA ILE A 362 3.24 9.39 -2.67
C ILE A 362 3.67 10.58 -3.55
N ALA A 363 4.72 10.43 -4.36
CA ALA A 363 5.17 11.48 -5.26
C ALA A 363 4.08 11.87 -6.27
N SER A 364 3.33 10.89 -6.77
CA SER A 364 2.22 11.13 -7.69
C SER A 364 1.03 11.82 -7.00
N MET A 365 0.73 11.49 -5.74
CA MET A 365 -0.29 12.22 -4.98
C MET A 365 0.04 13.71 -4.91
N VAL A 366 1.31 14.04 -4.60
CA VAL A 366 1.76 15.43 -4.46
C VAL A 366 1.76 16.14 -5.81
N VAL A 367 2.32 15.52 -6.85
CA VAL A 367 2.39 16.12 -8.20
C VAL A 367 0.98 16.33 -8.76
N GLY A 368 0.10 15.34 -8.64
CA GLY A 368 -1.28 15.42 -9.11
C GLY A 368 -2.11 16.47 -8.38
N ALA A 369 -2.06 16.50 -7.03
CA ALA A 369 -2.76 17.51 -6.25
C ALA A 369 -2.26 18.94 -6.54
N THR A 370 -0.94 19.10 -6.70
CA THR A 370 -0.35 20.39 -7.07
C THR A 370 -0.79 20.83 -8.47
N PHE A 371 -0.80 19.88 -9.42
CA PHE A 371 -1.22 20.14 -10.80
C PHE A 371 -2.71 20.49 -10.89
N GLU A 372 -3.57 19.76 -10.18
CA GLU A 372 -5.01 20.02 -10.08
C GLU A 372 -5.27 21.42 -9.48
N TYR A 373 -4.62 21.72 -8.36
CA TYR A 373 -4.70 23.05 -7.75
C TYR A 373 -4.28 24.14 -8.74
N PHE A 374 -3.15 23.94 -9.43
CA PHE A 374 -2.62 24.88 -10.41
C PHE A 374 -3.59 25.11 -11.58
N CYS A 375 -4.19 24.06 -12.15
CA CYS A 375 -5.17 24.19 -13.22
C CYS A 375 -6.40 25.00 -12.78
N SER A 376 -6.95 24.70 -11.60
CA SER A 376 -8.08 25.47 -11.06
C SER A 376 -7.71 26.93 -10.82
N PHE A 377 -6.52 27.20 -10.28
CA PHE A 377 -6.05 28.57 -10.06
C PHE A 377 -5.86 29.35 -11.36
N VAL A 378 -5.22 28.75 -12.38
CA VAL A 378 -5.02 29.39 -13.68
C VAL A 378 -6.36 29.67 -14.37
N GLN A 379 -7.31 28.73 -14.30
CA GLN A 379 -8.65 28.93 -14.86
C GLN A 379 -9.35 30.11 -14.19
N GLN A 380 -9.32 30.19 -12.86
CA GLN A 380 -9.94 31.31 -12.16
C GLN A 380 -9.23 32.64 -12.46
N ALA A 381 -7.90 32.65 -12.53
CA ALA A 381 -7.15 33.86 -12.85
C ALA A 381 -7.45 34.37 -14.27
N ALA A 382 -7.60 33.46 -15.24
CA ALA A 382 -7.85 33.80 -16.64
C ALA A 382 -9.31 34.16 -16.92
N PHE A 383 -10.26 33.40 -16.36
CA PHE A 383 -11.68 33.46 -16.75
C PHE A 383 -12.64 33.76 -15.59
N GLY A 384 -12.16 33.83 -14.34
CA GLY A 384 -13.02 34.00 -13.17
C GLY A 384 -13.91 32.79 -12.86
N THR A 385 -13.65 31.64 -13.48
CA THR A 385 -14.42 30.41 -13.32
C THR A 385 -13.61 29.28 -12.70
N VAL A 386 -14.30 28.33 -12.09
CA VAL A 386 -13.74 27.05 -11.63
C VAL A 386 -14.59 25.90 -12.18
N SER A 387 -13.94 24.83 -12.62
CA SER A 387 -14.62 23.63 -13.14
C SER A 387 -14.92 22.59 -12.07
N TRP A 388 -14.35 22.73 -10.88
CA TRP A 388 -14.63 21.89 -9.72
C TRP A 388 -14.36 22.68 -8.44
N GLU A 389 -15.12 22.35 -7.39
CA GLU A 389 -15.06 22.98 -6.06
C GLU A 389 -15.23 21.89 -5.00
N TYR A 390 -14.31 21.86 -4.04
CA TYR A 390 -14.16 20.81 -3.04
C TYR A 390 -14.15 21.35 -1.60
N SER A 391 -14.58 22.59 -1.38
CA SER A 391 -14.63 23.23 -0.05
C SER A 391 -15.37 22.39 1.01
N ASP A 392 -16.42 21.67 0.62
CA ASP A 392 -17.21 20.82 1.52
C ASP A 392 -16.57 19.45 1.82
N SER A 393 -15.45 19.13 1.16
CA SER A 393 -14.77 17.84 1.32
C SER A 393 -13.71 17.85 2.43
N PRO A 394 -13.53 16.74 3.16
CA PRO A 394 -12.55 16.66 4.23
C PRO A 394 -11.12 16.77 3.69
N PHE A 395 -10.26 17.49 4.43
CA PHE A 395 -8.85 17.73 4.06
C PHE A 395 -8.68 18.37 2.67
N ASN A 396 -9.57 19.29 2.31
CA ASN A 396 -9.41 20.11 1.10
C ASN A 396 -8.35 21.20 1.29
N VAL A 397 -7.76 21.64 0.19
CA VAL A 397 -6.78 22.74 0.15
C VAL A 397 -7.35 23.84 -0.74
N GLY A 398 -7.87 24.88 -0.10
CA GLY A 398 -8.43 26.07 -0.77
C GLY A 398 -9.57 25.76 -1.74
N GLY A 399 -10.33 24.69 -1.49
CA GLY A 399 -11.43 24.27 -2.37
C GLY A 399 -11.03 23.62 -3.70
N ARG A 400 -9.74 23.58 -4.07
CA ARG A 400 -9.30 23.18 -5.43
C ARG A 400 -8.82 21.74 -5.55
N THR A 401 -8.37 21.16 -4.44
CA THR A 401 -7.93 19.76 -4.36
C THR A 401 -8.23 19.23 -2.97
N ASN A 402 -8.28 17.90 -2.81
CA ASN A 402 -8.46 17.26 -1.51
C ASN A 402 -7.67 15.95 -1.39
N LEU A 403 -7.64 15.39 -0.18
CA LEU A 403 -6.89 14.17 0.09
C LEU A 403 -7.38 12.98 -0.75
N MET A 404 -8.70 12.83 -0.97
CA MET A 404 -9.26 11.73 -1.74
C MET A 404 -8.81 11.75 -3.20
N TYR A 405 -8.92 12.89 -3.88
CA TYR A 405 -8.45 13.06 -5.26
C TYR A 405 -6.93 12.96 -5.35
N SER A 406 -6.19 13.46 -4.36
CA SER A 406 -4.75 13.24 -4.30
C SER A 406 -4.40 11.74 -4.26
N VAL A 407 -5.16 10.91 -3.54
CA VAL A 407 -4.97 9.45 -3.52
C VAL A 407 -5.27 8.84 -4.89
N PHE A 408 -6.32 9.28 -5.59
CA PHE A 408 -6.58 8.84 -6.97
C PHE A 408 -5.43 9.20 -7.91
N TRP A 409 -4.88 10.41 -7.82
CA TRP A 409 -3.67 10.79 -8.53
C TRP A 409 -2.46 9.90 -8.15
N GLY A 410 -2.35 9.50 -6.88
CA GLY A 410 -1.37 8.52 -6.41
C GLY A 410 -1.46 7.17 -7.13
N ILE A 411 -2.66 6.60 -7.20
CA ILE A 411 -2.92 5.33 -7.91
C ILE A 411 -2.65 5.49 -9.40
N LEU A 412 -3.19 6.55 -10.00
CA LEU A 412 -3.09 6.80 -11.43
C LEU A 412 -1.64 6.94 -11.88
N GLY A 413 -0.81 7.71 -11.16
CA GLY A 413 0.59 7.85 -11.53
C GLY A 413 1.43 6.60 -11.26
N LEU A 414 1.12 5.81 -10.22
CA LEU A 414 1.78 4.52 -10.02
C LEU A 414 1.51 3.57 -11.19
N VAL A 415 0.24 3.43 -11.58
CA VAL A 415 -0.18 2.62 -12.74
C VAL A 415 0.38 3.19 -14.04
N TRP A 416 0.42 4.52 -14.17
CA TRP A 416 0.99 5.18 -15.34
C TRP A 416 2.47 4.88 -15.51
N VAL A 417 3.29 5.13 -14.48
CA VAL A 417 4.75 5.01 -14.55
C VAL A 417 5.17 3.56 -14.80
N LYS A 418 4.50 2.59 -14.16
CA LYS A 418 4.92 1.18 -14.19
C LYS A 418 4.23 0.34 -15.28
N ASP A 419 2.98 0.64 -15.63
CA ASP A 419 2.17 -0.22 -16.52
C ASP A 419 1.78 0.48 -17.83
N LEU A 420 1.18 1.66 -17.76
CA LEU A 420 0.61 2.30 -18.95
C LEU A 420 1.68 2.94 -19.83
N TYR A 421 2.60 3.73 -19.25
CA TYR A 421 3.63 4.44 -20.00
C TYR A 421 4.49 3.48 -20.84
N PRO A 422 4.98 2.31 -20.34
CA PRO A 422 5.72 1.37 -21.18
C PRO A 422 4.93 0.82 -22.37
N VAL A 423 3.62 0.64 -22.22
CA VAL A 423 2.75 0.19 -23.31
C VAL A 423 2.50 1.32 -24.31
N VAL A 424 2.18 2.52 -23.83
CA VAL A 424 1.92 3.71 -24.64
C VAL A 424 3.18 4.11 -25.42
N SER A 425 4.34 4.18 -24.76
CA SER A 425 5.63 4.53 -25.37
C SER A 425 5.96 3.58 -26.53
N ARG A 426 5.84 2.26 -26.31
CA ARG A 426 6.08 1.26 -27.37
C ARG A 426 5.09 1.36 -28.53
N ARG A 427 3.82 1.72 -28.28
CA ARG A 427 2.84 1.93 -29.34
C ARG A 427 3.14 3.18 -30.16
N ILE A 428 3.52 4.28 -29.51
CA ILE A 428 3.94 5.52 -30.18
C ILE A 428 5.16 5.23 -31.06
N GLU A 429 6.17 4.55 -30.52
CA GLU A 429 7.43 4.26 -31.23
C GLU A 429 7.29 3.33 -32.45
N ARG A 430 6.24 2.50 -32.49
CA ARG A 430 5.89 1.67 -33.66
C ARG A 430 5.31 2.46 -34.83
N THR A 431 4.97 3.74 -34.65
CA THR A 431 4.29 4.53 -35.68
C THR A 431 5.27 4.93 -36.79
N PRO A 432 4.89 4.83 -38.09
CA PRO A 432 5.74 5.27 -39.19
C PRO A 432 6.10 6.77 -39.08
N LYS A 433 7.39 7.12 -39.16
CA LYS A 433 7.91 8.48 -38.90
C LYS A 433 7.22 9.59 -39.71
N LYS A 434 7.04 9.38 -41.02
CA LYS A 434 6.45 10.39 -41.92
C LYS A 434 5.00 10.67 -41.54
N LEU A 435 4.22 9.61 -41.33
CA LEU A 435 2.83 9.70 -40.92
C LEU A 435 2.71 10.32 -39.52
N GLY A 436 3.49 9.83 -38.56
CA GLY A 436 3.49 10.33 -37.18
C GLY A 436 3.77 11.83 -37.10
N ARG A 437 4.78 12.33 -37.84
CA ARG A 437 5.10 13.76 -37.88
C ARG A 437 3.99 14.60 -38.52
N ALA A 438 3.45 14.15 -39.65
CA ALA A 438 2.37 14.86 -40.33
C ALA A 438 1.12 14.98 -39.44
N LEU A 439 0.74 13.87 -38.78
CA LEU A 439 -0.38 13.86 -37.84
C LEU A 439 -0.10 14.72 -36.61
N THR A 440 1.12 14.68 -36.05
CA THR A 440 1.49 15.57 -34.94
C THR A 440 1.30 17.04 -35.31
N VAL A 441 1.81 17.49 -36.46
CA VAL A 441 1.64 18.89 -36.89
C VAL A 441 0.17 19.26 -37.05
N PHE A 442 -0.61 18.41 -37.74
CA PHE A 442 -2.04 18.64 -37.95
C PHE A 442 -2.79 18.79 -36.61
N PHE A 443 -2.63 17.82 -35.70
CA PHE A 443 -3.33 17.83 -34.43
C PHE A 443 -2.82 18.92 -33.48
N THR A 444 -1.53 19.30 -33.56
CA THR A 444 -1.01 20.45 -32.80
C THR A 444 -1.73 21.73 -33.21
N VAL A 445 -1.86 21.99 -34.52
CA VAL A 445 -2.58 23.17 -35.03
C VAL A 445 -4.06 23.10 -34.64
N PHE A 446 -4.69 21.94 -34.83
CA PHE A 446 -6.09 21.72 -34.45
C PHE A 446 -6.33 22.03 -32.96
N MET A 447 -5.53 21.47 -32.06
CA MET A 447 -5.67 21.69 -30.61
C MET A 447 -5.41 23.14 -30.24
N ALA A 448 -4.44 23.81 -30.88
CA ALA A 448 -4.17 25.23 -30.62
C ALA A 448 -5.37 26.11 -31.02
N VAL A 449 -5.98 25.84 -32.18
CA VAL A 449 -7.20 26.54 -32.63
C VAL A 449 -8.36 26.27 -31.68
N ASP A 450 -8.61 25.02 -31.32
CA ASP A 450 -9.72 24.64 -30.44
C ASP A 450 -9.57 25.25 -29.03
N MET A 451 -8.36 25.20 -28.46
CA MET A 451 -8.07 25.87 -27.18
C MET A 451 -8.30 27.39 -27.26
N ALA A 452 -7.92 28.04 -28.37
CA ALA A 452 -8.13 29.47 -28.56
C ALA A 452 -9.62 29.83 -28.71
N VAL A 453 -10.38 29.06 -29.49
CA VAL A 453 -11.83 29.25 -29.64
C VAL A 453 -12.54 28.99 -28.31
N SER A 454 -12.15 27.95 -27.58
CA SER A 454 -12.73 27.60 -26.27
C SER A 454 -12.45 28.68 -25.24
N ALA A 455 -11.21 29.18 -25.16
CA ALA A 455 -10.85 30.29 -24.28
C ALA A 455 -11.63 31.56 -24.61
N GLY A 456 -11.77 31.88 -25.90
CA GLY A 456 -12.57 33.03 -26.36
C GLY A 456 -14.05 32.90 -26.01
N ALA A 457 -14.63 31.71 -26.14
CA ALA A 457 -16.03 31.45 -25.81
C ALA A 457 -16.30 31.61 -24.30
N VAL A 458 -15.43 31.05 -23.44
CA VAL A 458 -15.54 31.19 -21.98
C VAL A 458 -15.28 32.64 -21.54
N TYR A 459 -14.31 33.33 -22.15
CA TYR A 459 -14.06 34.74 -21.86
C TYR A 459 -15.23 35.64 -22.28
N ARG A 460 -15.87 35.35 -23.42
CA ARG A 460 -17.06 36.10 -23.84
C ARG A 460 -18.25 35.85 -22.90
N GLN A 461 -18.43 34.62 -22.42
CA GLN A 461 -19.43 34.32 -21.39
C GLN A 461 -19.19 35.12 -20.11
N TYR A 462 -17.94 35.26 -19.68
CA TYR A 462 -17.55 36.13 -18.57
C TYR A 462 -17.99 37.59 -18.79
N GLU A 463 -17.70 38.17 -19.96
CA GLU A 463 -18.13 39.53 -20.31
C GLU A 463 -19.66 39.69 -20.29
N ARG A 464 -20.42 38.66 -20.70
CA ARG A 464 -21.90 38.68 -20.64
C ARG A 464 -22.42 38.70 -19.21
N VAL A 465 -21.79 37.95 -18.30
CA VAL A 465 -22.15 37.94 -16.87
C VAL A 465 -21.93 39.31 -16.23
N ASP A 466 -20.87 40.02 -16.61
CA ASP A 466 -20.57 41.38 -16.16
C ASP A 466 -21.39 42.47 -16.92
N GLY A 467 -22.32 42.07 -17.80
CA GLY A 467 -23.22 42.99 -18.52
C GLY A 467 -22.57 43.77 -19.66
N VAL A 468 -21.39 43.35 -20.14
CA VAL A 468 -20.65 44.03 -21.20
C VAL A 468 -21.20 43.63 -22.58
N PRO A 469 -21.73 44.58 -23.39
CA PRO A 469 -22.23 44.29 -24.72
C PRO A 469 -21.09 44.04 -25.72
N ALA A 470 -21.37 43.30 -26.79
CA ALA A 470 -20.39 43.09 -27.86
C ALA A 470 -20.05 44.40 -28.58
N THR A 471 -18.77 44.60 -28.84
CA THR A 471 -18.21 45.81 -29.48
C THR A 471 -17.55 45.54 -30.82
N ASN A 472 -17.30 44.27 -31.15
CA ASN A 472 -16.64 43.87 -32.38
C ASN A 472 -17.23 42.57 -32.95
N SER A 473 -16.93 42.30 -34.22
CA SER A 473 -17.45 41.15 -34.96
C SER A 473 -17.01 39.79 -34.38
N VAL A 474 -15.88 39.74 -33.65
CA VAL A 474 -15.40 38.52 -32.98
C VAL A 474 -16.26 38.21 -31.76
N GLN A 475 -16.59 39.21 -30.95
CA GLN A 475 -17.50 39.06 -29.81
C GLN A 475 -18.92 38.67 -30.28
N GLU A 476 -19.42 39.29 -31.35
CA GLU A 476 -20.70 38.91 -31.96
C GLU A 476 -20.69 37.46 -32.48
N PHE A 477 -19.57 37.01 -33.06
CA PHE A 477 -19.39 35.62 -33.47
C PHE A 477 -19.52 34.66 -32.29
N PHE A 478 -18.88 34.96 -31.15
CA PHE A 478 -18.99 34.15 -29.93
C PHE A 478 -20.40 34.19 -29.33
N ASP A 479 -21.09 35.32 -29.37
CA ASP A 479 -22.48 35.44 -28.91
C ASP A 479 -23.43 34.56 -29.74
N ARG A 480 -23.23 34.51 -31.05
CA ARG A 480 -24.08 33.71 -31.95
C ARG A 480 -23.75 32.23 -31.91
N THR A 481 -22.46 31.88 -31.85
CA THR A 481 -21.99 30.49 -32.03
C THR A 481 -21.90 29.74 -30.70
N PHE A 482 -21.55 30.43 -29.61
CA PHE A 482 -21.40 29.87 -28.27
C PHE A 482 -22.20 30.67 -27.24
N PRO A 483 -23.55 30.69 -27.36
CA PRO A 483 -24.42 31.28 -26.34
C PRO A 483 -24.32 30.48 -25.03
N ASP A 484 -24.77 31.07 -23.93
CA ASP A 484 -24.61 30.49 -22.58
C ASP A 484 -25.27 29.11 -22.44
N GLU A 485 -26.38 28.86 -23.15
CA GLU A 485 -27.04 27.56 -23.16
C GLU A 485 -26.17 26.45 -23.78
N VAL A 486 -25.41 26.78 -24.83
CA VAL A 486 -24.47 25.83 -25.45
C VAL A 486 -23.30 25.58 -24.51
N LEU A 487 -22.75 26.63 -23.91
CA LEU A 487 -21.64 26.50 -22.97
C LEU A 487 -22.03 25.73 -21.71
N LYS A 488 -23.28 25.82 -21.26
CA LYS A 488 -23.80 25.03 -20.15
C LYS A 488 -23.90 23.53 -20.46
N VAL A 489 -24.16 23.16 -21.71
CA VAL A 489 -24.13 21.75 -22.14
C VAL A 489 -22.69 21.21 -22.21
N ILE A 490 -21.74 22.03 -22.67
CA ILE A 490 -20.33 21.66 -22.81
C ILE A 490 -19.60 21.66 -21.45
N TYR A 491 -19.95 22.59 -20.56
CA TYR A 491 -19.33 22.82 -19.25
C TYR A 491 -20.37 22.83 -18.10
N PRO A 492 -21.04 21.70 -17.83
CA PRO A 492 -22.21 21.65 -16.94
C PRO A 492 -21.93 22.05 -15.49
N HIS A 493 -20.70 21.85 -15.01
CA HIS A 493 -20.28 22.13 -13.62
C HIS A 493 -19.40 23.38 -13.48
N MET A 494 -19.21 24.14 -14.55
CA MET A 494 -18.41 25.37 -14.47
C MET A 494 -19.17 26.44 -13.69
N GLN A 495 -18.52 26.98 -12.66
CA GLN A 495 -19.09 28.00 -11.79
C GLN A 495 -18.29 29.30 -11.91
N TYR A 496 -19.00 30.43 -11.86
CA TYR A 496 -18.37 31.74 -11.79
C TYR A 496 -18.11 32.13 -10.33
N VAL A 497 -16.85 32.41 -10.01
CA VAL A 497 -16.38 32.72 -8.64
C VAL A 497 -15.57 34.02 -8.57
N GLY A 498 -15.46 34.75 -9.69
CA GLY A 498 -14.66 35.96 -9.80
C GLY A 498 -13.14 35.69 -9.82
N LYS A 499 -12.35 36.77 -9.97
CA LYS A 499 -10.88 36.68 -9.98
C LYS A 499 -10.33 36.47 -8.56
N PRO A 500 -9.18 35.77 -8.41
CA PRO A 500 -8.59 35.57 -7.10
C PRO A 500 -8.17 36.91 -6.48
N GLU A 501 -8.53 37.14 -5.22
CA GLU A 501 -8.11 38.34 -4.49
C GLU A 501 -6.60 38.29 -4.23
N LEU A 502 -5.87 39.29 -4.73
CA LEU A 502 -4.45 39.49 -4.40
C LEU A 502 -4.30 39.83 -2.91
N PRO A 503 -3.30 39.27 -2.20
CA PRO A 503 -2.98 39.65 -0.82
C PRO A 503 -2.84 41.18 -0.70
N GLU A 504 -3.40 41.78 0.36
CA GLU A 504 -3.43 43.24 0.58
C GLU A 504 -2.08 43.94 0.35
N LYS A 505 -0.97 43.29 0.72
CA LYS A 505 0.40 43.81 0.55
C LYS A 505 0.83 44.08 -0.90
N LEU A 506 0.14 43.52 -1.89
CA LEU A 506 0.38 43.80 -3.31
C LEU A 506 -0.54 44.89 -3.88
N ARG A 507 -1.67 45.19 -3.21
CA ARG A 507 -2.55 46.31 -3.59
C ARG A 507 -1.95 47.66 -3.22
N GLU A 508 -1.25 47.74 -2.08
CA GLU A 508 -0.59 48.98 -1.63
C GLU A 508 0.51 49.46 -2.61
N ASN A 509 1.16 48.55 -3.33
CA ASN A 509 2.21 48.91 -4.30
C ASN A 509 1.68 49.32 -5.69
N GLN A 510 0.36 49.25 -5.93
CA GLN A 510 -0.26 49.67 -7.20
C GLN A 510 -1.08 50.96 -7.08
N ALA A 511 -1.17 51.55 -5.89
CA ALA A 511 -1.76 52.88 -5.71
C ALA A 511 -0.80 53.93 -6.29
N ILE A 512 -1.10 54.39 -7.51
CA ILE A 512 -0.50 55.60 -8.09
C ILE A 512 -0.85 56.76 -7.13
N PRO A 513 0.13 57.55 -6.65
CA PRO A 513 -0.20 58.71 -5.82
C PRO A 513 -1.10 59.66 -6.61
N GLU A 514 -2.25 60.03 -6.05
CA GLU A 514 -3.09 61.09 -6.61
C GLU A 514 -2.25 62.37 -6.79
N PRO A 515 -2.42 63.11 -7.90
CA PRO A 515 -1.74 64.38 -8.07
C PRO A 515 -2.24 65.35 -7.00
N ALA A 516 -1.31 65.86 -6.20
CA ALA A 516 -1.58 66.88 -5.20
C ALA A 516 -2.26 68.09 -5.85
N GLN A 517 -3.43 68.47 -5.32
CA GLN A 517 -4.15 69.69 -5.65
C GLN A 517 -3.44 70.94 -5.12
#